data_AF-K7FAU0-F1
#
_entry.id   AF-K7FAU0-F1
#
_cell.length_a   1.000
_cell.length_b   1.000
_cell.length_c   1.000
_cell.angle_alpha   90.00
_cell.angle_beta   90.00
_cell.angle_gamma   90.00
#
_symmetry.space_group_name_H-M   'P 1'
#
loop_
_entity.id
_entity.type
_entity.pdbx_description
1 polymer ?
#
loop_
_entity_poly.entity_id
_entity_poly.type
_entity_poly.pdbx_seq_one_letter_code
_entity_poly.pdbx_strand_id
1 'polypeptide(L)'
;MGHGHEHGHGKMELPDYKQWKIDGTPLQDVQERLARRGLKDPWLRNEAWRYMGGFTKPVTLTEVLTKGFKWGFVAFVVALGIEYTLFPPKKNGGHH
;
A
#
# COMPACT_ATOMS: atom_id res chain seq x y z
N MET A 1 -35.25 1.26 35.64
CA MET A 1 -34.07 0.38 35.69
C MET A 1 -33.35 0.46 34.36
N GLY A 2 -32.21 1.15 34.31
CA GLY A 2 -31.36 1.24 33.12
C GLY A 2 -30.26 0.20 33.17
N HIS A 3 -30.16 -0.64 32.14
CA HIS A 3 -29.04 -1.55 31.95
C HIS A 3 -28.33 -1.17 30.65
N GLY A 4 -27.30 -0.33 30.76
CA GLY A 4 -26.30 -0.13 29.71
C GLY A 4 -25.16 -1.10 29.94
N HIS A 5 -25.04 -2.11 29.09
CA HIS A 5 -23.87 -2.99 29.04
C HIS A 5 -22.71 -2.24 28.37
N GLU A 6 -21.88 -1.57 29.17
CA GLU A 6 -20.61 -0.99 28.71
C GLU A 6 -19.54 -2.09 28.60
N HIS A 7 -19.34 -2.60 27.39
CA HIS A 7 -18.21 -3.47 27.05
C HIS A 7 -17.01 -2.62 26.61
N GLY A 8 -16.07 -2.38 27.53
CA GLY A 8 -14.64 -2.67 27.33
C GLY A 8 -13.83 -2.02 26.20
N HIS A 9 -14.29 -0.99 25.49
CA HIS A 9 -13.45 -0.15 24.65
C HIS A 9 -13.81 1.31 24.92
N GLY A 10 -12.87 2.10 25.45
CA GLY A 10 -13.09 3.52 25.73
C GLY A 10 -13.69 4.24 24.53
N LYS A 11 -14.54 5.24 24.80
CA LYS A 11 -15.21 6.03 23.77
C LYS A 11 -14.19 6.49 22.73
N MET A 12 -14.36 6.06 21.48
CA MET A 12 -13.47 6.46 20.38
C MET A 12 -13.57 7.98 20.20
N GLU A 13 -12.45 8.66 20.36
CA GLU A 13 -12.34 10.08 20.04
C GLU A 13 -12.17 10.22 18.53
N LEU A 14 -13.13 10.90 17.90
CA LEU A 14 -13.02 11.23 16.48
C LEU A 14 -11.91 12.27 16.31
N PRO A 15 -11.04 12.11 15.30
CA PRO A 15 -9.98 13.07 15.07
C PRO A 15 -10.55 14.38 14.50
N ASP A 16 -9.83 15.49 14.67
CA ASP A 16 -10.29 16.83 14.29
C ASP A 16 -10.65 16.90 12.80
N TYR A 17 -11.86 17.35 12.48
CA TYR A 17 -12.34 17.50 11.11
C TYR A 17 -11.48 18.45 10.27
N LYS A 18 -10.77 19.40 10.88
CA LYS A 18 -9.92 20.39 10.19
C LYS A 18 -8.67 19.78 9.58
N GLN A 19 -8.27 18.58 10.00
CA GLN A 19 -7.12 17.89 9.45
C GLN A 19 -7.37 17.43 8.00
N TRP A 20 -8.63 17.21 7.63
CA TRP A 20 -9.00 16.74 6.30
C TRP A 20 -9.00 17.91 5.31
N LYS A 21 -7.95 17.98 4.50
CA LYS A 21 -7.74 18.99 3.45
C LYS A 21 -7.60 18.31 2.10
N ILE A 22 -8.05 18.97 1.05
CA ILE A 22 -7.94 18.45 -0.32
C ILE A 22 -6.54 18.64 -0.91
N ASP A 23 -5.73 19.53 -0.32
CA ASP A 23 -4.39 19.89 -0.81
C ASP A 23 -3.47 18.67 -0.89
N GLY A 24 -2.84 18.45 -2.05
CA GLY A 24 -1.95 17.32 -2.29
C GLY A 24 -2.67 15.98 -2.54
N THR A 25 -4.00 15.97 -2.60
CA THR A 25 -4.79 14.77 -2.97
C THR A 25 -5.28 14.87 -4.42
N PRO A 26 -5.65 13.75 -5.08
CA PRO A 26 -6.28 13.78 -6.40
C PRO A 26 -7.57 14.61 -6.46
N LEU A 27 -8.21 14.89 -5.32
CA LEU A 27 -9.41 15.73 -5.26
C LEU A 27 -9.11 17.20 -5.55
N GLN A 28 -7.86 17.65 -5.35
CA GLN A 28 -7.44 18.99 -5.76
C GLN A 28 -7.56 19.16 -7.29
N ASP A 29 -7.11 18.16 -8.05
CA ASP A 29 -7.22 18.16 -9.52
C ASP A 29 -8.68 18.14 -9.98
N VAL A 30 -9.53 17.40 -9.28
CA VAL A 30 -10.99 17.37 -9.54
C VAL A 30 -11.59 18.76 -9.32
N GLN A 31 -11.29 19.40 -8.19
CA GLN A 31 -11.76 20.75 -7.90
C GLN A 31 -11.28 21.77 -8.95
N GLU A 32 -10.03 21.67 -9.39
CA GLU A 32 -9.49 22.55 -10.42
C GLU A 32 -10.23 22.37 -11.76
N ARG A 33 -10.49 21.12 -12.17
CA ARG A 33 -11.26 20.81 -13.39
C ARG A 33 -12.70 21.31 -13.31
N LEU A 34 -13.34 21.21 -12.15
CA LEU A 34 -14.67 21.76 -11.91
C LEU A 34 -14.67 23.29 -11.94
N ALA A 35 -13.67 23.92 -11.31
CA ALA A 35 -13.53 25.38 -11.28
C ALA A 35 -13.37 25.97 -12.69
N ARG A 36 -12.66 25.29 -13.60
CA ARG A 36 -12.57 25.67 -15.02
C ARG A 36 -13.94 25.71 -15.73
N ARG A 37 -14.95 25.03 -15.19
CA ARG A 37 -16.34 25.03 -15.68
C ARG A 37 -17.25 25.93 -14.84
N GLY A 38 -16.70 26.70 -13.90
CA GLY A 38 -17.48 27.51 -12.96
C GLY A 38 -18.18 26.68 -11.87
N LEU A 39 -17.77 25.43 -11.64
CA LEU A 39 -18.37 24.52 -10.67
C LEU A 39 -17.49 24.35 -9.43
N LYS A 40 -18.12 24.01 -8.31
CA LYS A 40 -17.45 23.67 -7.04
C LYS A 40 -18.19 22.53 -6.37
N ASP A 41 -17.46 21.49 -5.98
CA ASP A 41 -18.04 20.35 -5.28
C ASP A 41 -17.94 20.55 -3.75
N PRO A 42 -19.06 20.59 -3.01
CA PRO A 42 -19.07 20.75 -1.57
C PRO A 42 -18.58 19.51 -0.79
N TRP A 43 -18.52 18.33 -1.43
CA TRP A 43 -18.22 17.05 -0.76
C TRP A 43 -16.74 16.65 -0.77
N LEU A 44 -15.88 17.37 -1.50
CA LEU A 44 -14.47 16.97 -1.64
C LEU A 44 -13.73 16.83 -0.30
N ARG A 45 -14.04 17.69 0.68
CA ARG A 45 -13.44 17.57 2.02
C ARG A 45 -13.88 16.30 2.75
N ASN A 46 -15.12 15.86 2.52
CA ASN A 46 -15.64 14.63 3.10
C ASN A 46 -14.98 13.37 2.50
N GLU A 47 -14.45 13.46 1.28
CA GLU A 47 -13.75 12.35 0.63
C GLU A 47 -12.23 12.39 0.82
N ALA A 48 -11.68 13.52 1.28
CA ALA A 48 -10.25 13.74 1.42
C ALA A 48 -9.56 12.67 2.28
N TRP A 49 -10.21 12.19 3.35
CA TRP A 49 -9.63 11.17 4.23
C TRP A 49 -9.26 9.87 3.52
N ARG A 50 -9.93 9.53 2.42
CA ARG A 50 -9.64 8.33 1.62
C ARG A 50 -8.28 8.40 0.92
N TYR A 51 -7.84 9.61 0.61
CA TYR A 51 -6.62 9.89 -0.14
C TYR A 51 -5.54 10.53 0.73
N MET A 52 -5.73 10.54 2.05
CA MET A 52 -4.77 11.05 3.03
C MET A 52 -4.25 9.92 3.94
N GLY A 53 -3.06 10.10 4.51
CA GLY A 53 -2.47 9.14 5.45
C GLY A 53 -1.88 7.88 4.78
N GLY A 54 -2.02 6.73 5.43
CA GLY A 54 -1.37 5.48 5.03
C GLY A 54 -1.87 4.86 3.71
N PHE A 55 -3.03 5.31 3.22
CA PHE A 55 -3.64 4.83 1.97
C PHE A 55 -3.29 5.69 0.74
N THR A 56 -2.41 6.68 0.91
CA THR A 56 -2.01 7.63 -0.14
C THR A 56 -1.23 6.98 -1.29
N LYS A 57 -0.54 5.86 -1.02
CA LYS A 57 0.30 5.20 -2.01
C LYS A 57 -0.55 4.25 -2.86
N PRO A 58 -0.79 4.55 -4.14
CA PRO A 58 -1.49 3.62 -5.01
C PRO A 58 -0.65 2.35 -5.15
N VAL A 59 -1.27 1.20 -4.89
CA VAL A 59 -0.62 -0.09 -5.10
C VAL A 59 -0.41 -0.26 -6.61
N THR A 60 0.84 -0.35 -7.02
CA THR A 60 1.17 -0.61 -8.42
C THR A 60 1.15 -2.11 -8.72
N LEU A 61 0.80 -2.49 -9.96
CA LEU A 61 0.78 -3.90 -10.37
C LEU A 61 2.14 -4.56 -10.17
N THR A 62 3.23 -3.85 -10.44
CA THR A 62 4.60 -4.34 -10.25
C THR A 62 4.91 -4.61 -8.79
N GLU A 63 4.47 -3.76 -7.85
CA GLU A 63 4.63 -4.02 -6.42
C GLU A 63 3.89 -5.28 -5.97
N VAL A 64 2.71 -5.55 -6.53
CA VAL A 64 1.96 -6.79 -6.25
C VAL A 64 2.70 -8.01 -6.79
N LEU A 65 3.11 -7.96 -8.06
CA LEU A 65 3.77 -9.09 -8.73
C LEU A 65 5.15 -9.39 -8.15
N THR A 66 5.90 -8.36 -7.73
CA THR A 66 7.25 -8.52 -7.16
C THR A 66 7.23 -8.59 -5.63
N LYS A 67 6.05 -8.64 -5.01
CA LYS A 67 5.91 -8.78 -3.56
C LYS A 67 6.55 -10.08 -3.10
N GLY A 68 7.59 -9.96 -2.27
CA GLY A 68 8.35 -11.11 -1.76
C GLY A 68 9.47 -11.62 -2.69
N PHE A 69 9.58 -11.10 -3.92
CA PHE A 69 10.63 -11.51 -4.87
C PHE A 69 12.04 -11.30 -4.31
N LYS A 70 12.28 -10.22 -3.56
CA LYS A 70 13.58 -9.94 -2.92
C LYS A 70 14.03 -11.09 -2.02
N TRP A 71 13.16 -11.55 -1.13
CA TRP A 71 13.47 -12.63 -0.20
C TRP A 71 13.50 -13.99 -0.90
N GLY A 72 12.59 -14.21 -1.87
CA GLY A 72 12.62 -15.41 -2.71
C GLY A 72 13.93 -15.55 -3.49
N PHE A 73 14.45 -14.46 -4.04
CA PHE A 73 15.71 -14.46 -4.77
C PHE A 73 16.91 -14.74 -3.86
N VAL A 74 16.94 -14.17 -2.65
CA VAL A 74 17.99 -14.48 -1.66
C VAL A 74 17.97 -15.97 -1.31
N ALA A 75 16.79 -16.54 -1.02
CA ALA A 75 16.65 -17.96 -0.73
C ALA A 75 17.09 -18.84 -1.92
N PHE A 76 16.74 -18.43 -3.15
CA PHE A 76 17.17 -19.11 -4.38
C PHE A 76 18.69 -19.14 -4.55
N VAL A 77 19.38 -18.00 -4.36
CA VAL A 77 20.84 -17.95 -4.45
C VAL A 77 21.52 -18.80 -3.38
N VAL A 78 21.00 -18.79 -2.15
CA VAL A 78 21.50 -19.64 -1.06
C VAL A 78 21.33 -21.12 -1.41
N ALA A 79 20.17 -21.50 -1.95
CA ALA A 79 19.91 -22.87 -2.39
C ALA A 79 20.89 -23.30 -3.50
N LEU A 80 21.11 -22.46 -4.51
CA LEU A 80 22.11 -22.73 -5.56
C LEU A 80 23.52 -22.88 -4.98
N GLY A 81 23.90 -22.07 -3.99
CA GLY A 81 25.19 -22.19 -3.32
C GLY A 81 25.34 -23.54 -2.59
N ILE A 82 24.30 -23.99 -1.89
CA ILE A 82 24.26 -25.30 -1.23
C ILE A 82 24.32 -26.43 -2.26
N GLU A 83 23.52 -26.37 -3.32
CA GLU A 83 23.51 -27.38 -4.37
C GLU A 83 24.87 -27.47 -5.07
N TYR A 84 25.49 -26.34 -5.41
CA TYR A 84 26.78 -26.35 -6.10
C TYR A 84 27.93 -26.84 -5.21
N THR A 85 27.84 -26.63 -3.89
CA THR A 85 28.86 -27.08 -2.94
C THR A 85 28.72 -28.56 -2.59
N LEU A 86 27.49 -29.07 -2.45
CA LEU A 86 27.22 -30.47 -2.08
C LEU A 86 27.12 -31.41 -3.30
N PHE A 87 26.65 -30.89 -4.43
CA PHE A 87 26.45 -31.63 -5.68
C PHE A 87 27.08 -30.86 -6.87
N PRO A 88 28.42 -30.72 -6.88
CA PRO A 88 29.09 -30.01 -7.97
C PRO A 88 28.74 -30.69 -9.31
N PRO A 89 28.39 -29.90 -10.35
CA PRO A 89 28.01 -30.46 -11.64
C PRO A 89 29.17 -31.29 -12.21
N LYS A 90 28.88 -32.51 -12.65
CA LYS A 90 29.86 -33.33 -13.38
C LYS A 90 30.36 -32.55 -14.58
N LYS A 91 31.67 -32.29 -14.65
CA LYS A 91 32.32 -31.93 -15.91
C LYS A 91 32.09 -33.10 -16.86
N ASN A 92 31.22 -32.94 -17.85
CA ASN A 92 31.28 -33.78 -19.04
C ASN A 92 32.62 -33.48 -19.72
N GLY A 93 33.64 -34.25 -19.34
CA GLY A 93 34.86 -34.35 -20.11
C GLY A 93 34.46 -34.81 -21.50
N GLY A 94 34.91 -34.07 -22.51
CA GLY A 94 34.71 -34.45 -23.90
C GLY A 94 35.21 -35.86 -24.15
N HIS A 95 34.43 -36.64 -24.87
CA HIS A 95 34.92 -37.79 -25.60
C HIS A 95 34.45 -37.62 -27.04
N HIS A 96 35.46 -37.55 -27.93
CA HIS A 96 35.33 -37.86 -29.36
C HIS A 96 34.76 -39.26 -29.54
#